data_AF-A0A2P4SWK3-F1
#
_entry.id   AF-A0A2P4SWK3-F1
#
_cell.length_a   1.000
_cell.length_b   1.000
_cell.length_c   1.000
_cell.angle_alpha   90.00
_cell.angle_beta   90.00
_cell.angle_gamma   90.00
#
_symmetry.space_group_name_H-M   'P 1'
#
loop_
_entity.id
_entity.type
_entity.pdbx_description
1 polymer ?
#
loop_
_entity_poly.entity_id
_entity_poly.type
_entity_poly.pdbx_seq_one_letter_code
_entity_poly.pdbx_strand_id
1 'polypeptide(L)'
;MQRATDCQAVEGEACEEPCDSENCTCSSDCTSTAESNSDSPVILKILQNWTPTVSHYFDKEHYTYAGQHIVIQESIEHYGAVVWPGALALSQYLESNQERFNLKDKKVLEIGAGTGLVSIVASILGQ
;
A
#
# COMPACT_ATOMS: atom_id res chain seq x y z
N MET A 1 -36.74 23.30 37.64
CA MET A 1 -37.11 24.46 36.78
C MET A 1 -35.83 25.19 36.45
N GLN A 2 -35.50 25.64 35.24
CA GLN A 2 -35.97 25.44 33.87
C GLN A 2 -34.88 26.11 32.99
N ARG A 3 -34.85 25.75 31.71
CA ARG A 3 -33.78 25.92 30.71
C ARG A 3 -33.67 27.33 30.08
N ALA A 4 -32.55 27.53 29.38
CA ALA A 4 -32.24 28.41 28.22
C ALA A 4 -31.44 29.67 28.59
N THR A 5 -30.38 30.07 27.87
CA THR A 5 -30.24 30.29 26.40
C THR A 5 -28.76 30.13 25.97
N ASP A 6 -28.45 29.30 24.98
CA ASP A 6 -28.22 29.63 23.56
C ASP A 6 -26.80 30.13 23.25
N CYS A 7 -26.03 29.32 22.50
CA CYS A 7 -24.70 29.65 21.97
C CYS A 7 -24.72 29.41 20.46
N GLN A 8 -24.82 30.47 19.65
CA GLN A 8 -24.39 30.53 18.26
C GLN A 8 -23.75 31.91 18.06
N ALA A 9 -22.43 31.99 17.88
CA ALA A 9 -21.64 31.78 16.67
C ALA A 9 -21.29 33.14 16.03
N VAL A 10 -20.01 33.51 16.09
CA VAL A 10 -19.44 34.52 15.21
C VAL A 10 -18.11 33.97 14.69
N GLU A 11 -18.05 33.83 13.38
CA GLU A 11 -16.86 33.48 12.61
C GLU A 11 -15.77 34.53 12.83
N GLY A 12 -14.51 34.09 12.92
CA GLY A 12 -13.36 34.95 13.09
C GLY A 12 -12.08 34.25 12.66
N GLU A 13 -11.66 34.58 11.44
CA GLU A 13 -10.31 34.55 10.85
C GLU A 13 -9.38 33.36 11.10
N ALA A 14 -9.04 32.71 9.98
CA ALA A 14 -7.90 31.84 9.83
C ALA A 14 -6.61 32.58 10.23
N CYS A 15 -5.88 31.99 11.17
CA CYS A 15 -4.52 32.39 11.49
C CYS A 15 -3.62 31.94 10.32
N GLU A 16 -3.34 32.87 9.42
CA GLU A 16 -2.13 32.83 8.59
C GLU A 16 -0.92 33.12 9.49
N GLU A 17 0.08 32.24 9.49
CA GLU A 17 1.52 32.53 9.55
C GLU A 17 2.30 31.19 9.32
N PRO A 18 3.50 31.21 8.72
CA PRO A 18 4.06 30.11 7.92
C PRO A 18 4.84 29.07 8.75
N CYS A 19 4.81 27.80 8.32
CA CYS A 19 5.69 26.78 8.88
C CYS A 19 7.10 26.86 8.28
N ASP A 20 7.94 27.75 8.82
CA ASP A 20 9.39 27.72 8.60
C ASP A 20 10.02 26.65 9.50
N SER A 21 10.34 25.49 8.93
CA SER A 21 11.40 24.62 9.45
C SER A 21 12.11 23.92 8.30
N GLU A 22 12.87 24.70 7.54
CA GLU A 22 13.95 24.15 6.73
C GLU A 22 15.04 23.60 7.68
N ASN A 23 15.50 22.38 7.37
CA ASN A 23 16.64 21.66 7.97
C ASN A 23 16.35 20.70 9.13
N CYS A 24 15.56 19.66 8.87
CA CYS A 24 15.81 18.34 9.44
C CYS A 24 16.49 17.46 8.38
N THR A 25 17.78 17.67 8.16
CA THR A 25 18.60 16.74 7.39
C THR A 25 18.96 15.55 8.28
N CYS A 26 18.15 14.48 8.26
CA CYS A 26 18.61 13.19 8.76
C CYS A 26 19.42 12.51 7.64
N SER A 27 20.69 12.90 7.50
CA SER A 27 21.67 12.16 6.70
C SER A 27 21.85 10.77 7.30
N SER A 28 21.01 9.83 6.89
CA SER A 28 21.24 8.41 7.07
C SER A 28 21.99 7.92 5.82
N ASP A 29 23.23 8.38 5.66
CA ASP A 29 24.17 7.76 4.73
C ASP A 29 24.52 6.38 5.26
N CYS A 30 23.68 5.39 4.98
CA CYS A 30 24.10 4.00 4.99
C CYS A 30 24.80 3.70 3.65
N THR A 31 25.97 4.31 3.45
CA THR A 31 26.89 3.87 2.40
C THR A 31 27.49 2.54 2.84
N SER A 32 26.75 1.45 2.65
CA SER A 32 27.35 0.14 2.63
C SER A 32 28.19 0.06 1.35
N THR A 33 29.49 0.31 1.50
CA THR A 33 30.50 -0.09 0.52
C THR A 33 30.56 -1.61 0.56
N ALA A 34 29.59 -2.25 -0.11
CA ALA A 34 29.66 -3.65 -0.45
C ALA A 34 30.05 -3.72 -1.92
N GLU A 35 31.27 -4.15 -2.18
CA GLU A 35 31.66 -4.68 -3.49
C GLU A 35 30.63 -5.75 -3.88
N SER A 36 29.68 -5.41 -4.75
CA SER A 36 28.53 -6.29 -5.03
C SER A 36 28.85 -7.19 -6.23
N ASN A 37 29.14 -8.45 -5.92
CA ASN A 37 29.15 -9.54 -6.88
C ASN A 37 27.90 -9.51 -7.78
N SER A 38 28.12 -9.69 -9.07
CA SER A 38 27.21 -9.38 -10.19
C SER A 38 26.04 -10.34 -10.40
N ASP A 39 25.55 -11.03 -9.37
CA ASP A 39 24.48 -12.04 -9.48
C ASP A 39 23.21 -11.65 -8.71
N SER A 40 22.81 -10.38 -8.78
CA SER A 40 21.48 -9.98 -8.31
C SER A 40 20.39 -10.67 -9.15
N PRO A 41 19.37 -11.31 -8.52
CA PRO A 41 18.23 -11.89 -9.22
C PRO A 41 17.62 -10.92 -10.23
N VAL A 42 17.17 -11.42 -11.38
CA VAL A 42 16.57 -10.62 -12.47
C VAL A 42 15.46 -9.70 -11.95
N ILE A 43 14.68 -10.16 -10.97
CA ILE A 43 13.62 -9.39 -10.31
C ILE A 43 14.14 -8.09 -9.70
N LEU A 44 15.26 -8.14 -8.97
CA LEU A 44 15.83 -6.95 -8.34
C LEU A 44 16.35 -5.94 -9.37
N LYS A 45 16.88 -6.43 -10.50
CA LYS A 45 17.29 -5.57 -11.62
C LYS A 45 16.09 -4.87 -12.26
N ILE A 46 14.97 -5.57 -12.41
CA ILE A 46 13.73 -4.96 -12.91
C ILE A 46 13.25 -3.89 -11.93
N LEU A 47 13.17 -4.18 -10.63
CA LEU A 47 12.69 -3.24 -9.62
C LEU A 47 13.48 -1.92 -9.58
N GLN A 48 14.79 -1.95 -9.89
CA GLN A 48 15.61 -0.75 -10.00
C GLN A 48 15.17 0.20 -11.12
N ASN A 49 14.47 -0.30 -12.16
CA ASN A 49 13.90 0.52 -13.23
C ASN A 49 12.55 1.15 -12.88
N TRP A 50 11.91 0.72 -11.77
CA TRP A 50 10.68 1.34 -11.28
C TRP A 50 11.04 2.43 -10.28
N THR A 51 10.45 3.61 -10.42
CA THR A 51 10.64 4.70 -9.45
C THR A 51 10.16 4.19 -8.07
N PRO A 52 11.05 4.05 -7.07
CA PRO A 52 10.64 3.60 -5.76
C PRO A 52 9.91 4.76 -5.08
N THR A 53 8.59 4.77 -5.17
CA THR A 53 7.76 5.70 -4.41
C THR A 53 7.56 5.13 -3.00
N VAL A 54 8.65 4.89 -2.26
CA VAL A 54 8.56 4.41 -0.87
C VAL A 54 8.65 5.61 0.07
N SER A 55 7.55 6.36 0.19
CA SER A 55 7.34 7.33 1.25
C SER A 55 7.26 6.64 2.63
N HIS A 56 7.70 7.33 3.69
CA HIS A 56 7.54 6.85 5.06
C HIS A 56 6.10 6.94 5.59
N TYR A 57 5.18 7.51 4.79
CA TYR A 57 3.77 7.78 5.14
C TYR A 57 2.77 6.77 4.57
N PHE A 58 3.17 5.51 4.39
CA PHE A 58 2.22 4.48 3.97
C PHE A 58 1.75 3.63 5.13
N ASP A 59 0.44 3.49 5.23
CA ASP A 59 -0.18 2.55 6.14
C ASP A 59 0.06 1.12 5.65
N LYS A 60 0.17 0.20 6.61
CA LYS A 60 0.32 -1.22 6.33
C LYS A 60 -0.97 -1.92 6.68
N GLU A 61 -1.63 -2.41 5.65
CA GLU A 61 -2.85 -3.19 5.78
C GLU A 61 -2.55 -4.69 5.76
N HIS A 62 -3.25 -5.42 6.62
CA HIS A 62 -3.00 -6.83 6.88
C HIS A 62 -4.18 -7.67 6.39
N TYR A 63 -3.91 -8.60 5.49
CA TYR A 63 -4.89 -9.53 4.93
C TYR A 63 -4.47 -10.97 5.20
N THR A 64 -5.45 -11.87 5.22
CA THR A 64 -5.20 -13.31 5.32
C THR A 64 -6.02 -14.04 4.28
N TYR A 65 -5.36 -14.79 3.41
CA TYR A 65 -5.97 -15.63 2.38
C TYR A 65 -5.23 -16.96 2.30
N ALA A 66 -5.97 -18.06 2.15
CA ALA A 66 -5.51 -19.45 2.10
C ALA A 66 -4.63 -19.87 3.31
N GLY A 67 -4.71 -19.12 4.41
CA GLY A 67 -3.87 -19.29 5.61
C GLY A 67 -2.54 -18.55 5.57
N GLN A 68 -2.27 -17.75 4.54
CA GLN A 68 -1.08 -16.90 4.41
C GLN A 68 -1.40 -15.45 4.75
N HIS A 69 -0.51 -14.83 5.52
CA HIS A 69 -0.58 -13.40 5.83
C HIS A 69 0.05 -12.58 4.71
N ILE A 70 -0.71 -11.59 4.23
CA ILE A 70 -0.30 -10.64 3.21
C ILE A 70 -0.27 -9.25 3.87
N VAL A 71 0.82 -8.51 3.65
CA VAL A 71 0.94 -7.12 4.08
C VAL A 71 1.00 -6.26 2.84
N ILE A 72 0.04 -5.34 2.72
CA ILE A 72 -0.02 -4.37 1.63
C ILE A 72 0.35 -3.01 2.18
N GLN A 73 1.16 -2.28 1.41
CA GLN A 73 1.50 -0.91 1.69
C GLN A 73 0.54 0.00 0.89
N GLU A 74 -0.23 0.82 1.59
CA GLU A 74 -1.26 1.68 1.01
C GLU A 74 -0.95 3.16 1.24
N SER A 75 -1.39 4.01 0.31
CA SER A 75 -1.40 5.46 0.53
C SER A 75 -2.79 6.02 0.50
N ILE A 76 -3.36 6.14 1.69
CA ILE A 76 -4.71 6.66 1.86
C ILE A 76 -4.69 8.19 1.84
N GLU A 77 -3.63 8.82 2.34
CA GLU A 77 -3.57 10.27 2.54
C GLU A 77 -2.83 11.04 1.42
N HIS A 78 -1.96 10.39 0.63
CA HIS A 78 -1.09 11.08 -0.34
C HIS A 78 -0.92 10.27 -1.63
N TYR A 79 -1.66 10.57 -2.71
CA TYR A 79 -1.45 10.08 -4.09
C TYR A 79 -0.74 8.71 -4.21
N GLY A 80 -1.44 7.61 -3.90
CA GLY A 80 -0.90 6.27 -4.07
C GLY A 80 -1.98 5.23 -4.32
N ALA A 81 -1.58 3.96 -4.43
CA ALA A 81 -2.52 2.87 -4.59
C ALA A 81 -3.10 2.47 -3.22
N VAL A 82 -4.40 2.23 -3.20
CA VAL A 82 -5.15 1.66 -2.06
C VAL A 82 -5.78 0.34 -2.49
N VAL A 83 -6.09 -0.53 -1.54
CA VAL A 83 -6.88 -1.73 -1.83
C VAL A 83 -8.33 -1.32 -2.02
N TRP A 84 -8.82 -1.46 -3.26
CA TRP A 84 -10.21 -1.17 -3.58
C TRP A 84 -11.14 -2.30 -3.10
N PRO A 85 -12.40 -2.01 -2.72
CA PRO A 85 -13.36 -3.05 -2.32
C PRO A 85 -13.53 -4.18 -3.35
N GLY A 86 -13.37 -3.88 -4.64
CA GLY A 86 -13.39 -4.88 -5.71
C GLY A 86 -12.25 -5.91 -5.61
N ALA A 87 -11.06 -5.48 -5.19
CA ALA A 87 -9.92 -6.38 -4.98
C ALA A 87 -10.17 -7.34 -3.82
N LEU A 88 -10.77 -6.85 -2.72
CA LEU A 88 -11.18 -7.70 -1.58
C LEU A 88 -12.21 -8.74 -2.00
N ALA A 89 -13.27 -8.30 -2.69
CA ALA A 89 -14.34 -9.18 -3.15
C ALA A 89 -13.83 -10.25 -4.12
N LEU A 90 -12.98 -9.87 -5.09
CA LEU A 90 -12.41 -10.81 -6.04
C LEU A 90 -11.45 -11.80 -5.37
N SER A 91 -10.61 -11.33 -4.45
CA SER A 91 -9.69 -12.19 -3.68
C SER A 91 -10.46 -13.26 -2.90
N GLN A 92 -11.51 -12.85 -2.18
CA GLN A 92 -12.38 -13.77 -1.45
C GLN A 92 -13.09 -14.76 -2.39
N TYR A 93 -13.55 -14.28 -3.54
CA TYR A 93 -14.24 -15.11 -4.52
C TYR A 93 -13.32 -16.18 -5.12
N LEU A 94 -12.07 -15.83 -5.45
CA LEU A 94 -11.07 -16.78 -5.95
C LEU A 94 -10.74 -17.84 -4.88
N GLU A 95 -10.50 -17.43 -3.64
CA GLU A 95 -10.21 -18.33 -2.52
C GLU A 95 -11.36 -19.31 -2.26
N SER A 96 -12.60 -18.82 -2.28
CA SER A 96 -13.79 -19.62 -1.96
C SER A 96 -14.18 -20.57 -3.11
N ASN A 97 -13.61 -20.38 -4.31
CA ASN A 97 -13.98 -21.11 -5.53
C ASN A 97 -12.75 -21.75 -6.22
N GLN A 98 -11.75 -22.17 -5.43
CA GLN A 98 -10.50 -22.75 -5.94
C GLN A 98 -10.72 -23.93 -6.89
N GLU A 99 -11.65 -24.83 -6.60
CA GLU A 99 -11.99 -25.97 -7.46
C GLU A 99 -12.52 -25.55 -8.84
N ARG A 100 -13.26 -24.44 -8.90
CA ARG A 100 -13.85 -23.93 -10.15
C ARG A 100 -12.80 -23.28 -11.04
N PHE A 101 -11.88 -22.51 -10.46
CA PHE A 101 -10.90 -21.73 -11.21
C PHE A 101 -9.56 -22.44 -11.42
N ASN A 102 -9.16 -23.28 -10.46
CA ASN A 102 -7.92 -24.04 -10.41
C ASN A 102 -6.72 -23.31 -11.02
N LEU A 103 -6.14 -22.39 -10.24
CA LEU A 103 -5.05 -21.52 -10.67
C LEU A 103 -3.68 -22.22 -10.72
N LYS A 104 -3.58 -23.48 -10.27
CA LYS A 104 -2.34 -24.26 -10.34
C LYS A 104 -1.84 -24.37 -11.78
N ASP A 105 -0.56 -24.07 -11.98
CA ASP A 105 0.14 -24.07 -13.27
C ASP A 105 -0.52 -23.17 -14.35
N LYS A 106 -1.35 -22.19 -13.95
CA LYS A 106 -1.97 -21.25 -14.88
C LYS A 106 -1.11 -20.01 -15.03
N LYS A 107 -1.07 -19.49 -16.26
CA LYS A 107 -0.55 -18.15 -16.55
C LYS A 107 -1.68 -17.15 -16.31
N VAL A 108 -1.54 -16.32 -15.29
CA VAL A 108 -2.52 -15.29 -14.90
C VAL A 108 -1.93 -13.91 -15.16
N LEU A 109 -2.73 -13.01 -15.72
CA LEU A 109 -2.38 -11.59 -15.92
C LEU A 109 -3.49 -10.73 -15.34
N GLU A 110 -3.14 -9.89 -14.37
CA GLU A 110 -4.03 -8.87 -13.81
C GLU A 110 -3.77 -7.52 -14.51
N ILE A 111 -4.82 -6.88 -15.01
CA ILE A 111 -4.75 -5.53 -15.58
C ILE A 111 -5.34 -4.55 -14.58
N GLY A 112 -4.61 -3.48 -14.28
CA GLY A 112 -5.03 -2.49 -13.27
C GLY A 112 -4.89 -3.02 -11.85
N ALA A 113 -3.80 -3.73 -11.55
CA ALA A 113 -3.60 -4.44 -10.28
C ALA A 113 -3.58 -3.54 -9.02
N GLY A 114 -3.36 -2.23 -9.18
CA GLY A 114 -3.26 -1.31 -8.05
C GLY A 114 -2.15 -1.72 -7.10
N THR A 115 -2.50 -2.02 -5.85
CA THR A 115 -1.57 -2.53 -4.82
C THR A 115 -1.13 -3.98 -5.06
N GLY A 116 -1.79 -4.70 -5.97
CA GLY A 116 -1.44 -6.07 -6.34
C GLY A 116 -2.02 -7.16 -5.44
N LEU A 117 -2.96 -6.84 -4.54
CA LEU A 117 -3.56 -7.83 -3.62
C LEU A 117 -4.09 -9.07 -4.36
N VAL A 118 -4.86 -8.89 -5.44
CA VAL A 118 -5.44 -10.00 -6.19
C VAL A 118 -4.36 -10.84 -6.86
N SER A 119 -3.34 -10.21 -7.46
CA SER A 119 -2.17 -10.93 -8.01
C SER A 119 -1.45 -11.77 -6.96
N ILE A 120 -1.28 -11.27 -5.74
CA ILE A 120 -0.66 -12.02 -4.64
C ILE A 120 -1.53 -13.22 -4.26
N VAL A 121 -2.84 -13.01 -4.08
CA VAL A 121 -3.79 -14.10 -3.77
C VAL A 121 -3.81 -15.15 -4.88
N ALA A 122 -3.89 -14.74 -6.15
CA ALA A 122 -3.83 -15.65 -7.28
C ALA A 122 -2.53 -16.48 -7.30
N SER A 123 -1.40 -15.87 -6.93
CA SER A 123 -0.11 -16.54 -6.83
C SER A 123 -0.06 -17.57 -5.70
N ILE A 124 -0.66 -17.27 -4.54
CA ILE A 124 -0.78 -18.21 -3.41
C ILE A 124 -1.64 -19.43 -3.82
N LEU A 125 -2.77 -19.17 -4.48
CA LEU A 125 -3.69 -20.23 -4.94
C LEU A 125 -3.13 -21.06 -6.10
N GLY A 126 -2.13 -20.54 -6.81
CA GLY A 126 -1.46 -21.20 -7.93
C GLY A 126 -0.25 -22.07 -7.56
N GLN A 127 0.11 -22.14 -6.27
CA GLN A 127 1.20 -23.00 -5.76
C GLN A 127 0.87 -24.50 -5.84
#